data_AF-A0A6V7M5U3-F1
#
_entry.id   AF-A0A6V7M5U3-F1
#
_cell.length_a   1.000
_cell.length_b   1.000
_cell.length_c   1.000
_cell.angle_alpha   90.00
_cell.angle_beta   90.00
_cell.angle_gamma   90.00
#
_symmetry.space_group_name_H-M   'P 1'
#
loop_
_entity.id
_entity.type
_entity.pdbx_description
1 polymer ?
#
loop_
_entity_poly.entity_id
_entity_poly.type
_entity_poly.pdbx_seq_one_letter_code
_entity_poly.pdbx_strand_id
1 'polypeptide(L)'
;MAGIIEPNDCQCHLDASGTYTHSLLQDYPSISQINKKAREHNIHVIFAVPKTKNTTYQMLKESIDGSAVGIIEKDDRSNVIKLITEEYEKLVTSVQLIDTAPDFINLRYTSRCLNSTGDLKETKSCDGLHYGDIVEFEIAVTATQCPPDRNKWRDSFLIRPQGLNENLMIEVELICDCPCDRPGNP
;
A
#
# COMPACT_ATOMS: atom_id res chain seq x y z
N MET A 1 20.18 -23.42 1.09
CA MET A 1 18.70 -23.38 1.17
C MET A 1 18.28 -24.33 2.27
N ALA A 2 17.35 -23.93 3.14
CA ALA A 2 17.03 -24.65 4.39
C ALA A 2 15.98 -25.77 4.23
N GLY A 3 15.53 -26.07 3.00
CA GLY A 3 14.53 -27.13 2.73
C GLY A 3 13.09 -26.76 3.11
N ILE A 4 12.83 -25.49 3.44
CA ILE A 4 11.49 -24.96 3.72
C ILE A 4 10.77 -24.70 2.39
N ILE A 5 9.56 -25.24 2.23
CA ILE A 5 8.76 -25.13 1.01
C ILE A 5 7.37 -24.52 1.24
N GLU A 6 6.95 -24.39 2.50
CA GLU A 6 5.64 -23.85 2.84
C GLU A 6 5.65 -22.33 2.64
N PRO A 7 4.75 -21.74 1.85
CA PRO A 7 4.67 -20.29 1.68
C PRO A 7 4.35 -19.58 3.01
N ASN A 8 4.77 -18.32 3.14
CA ASN A 8 4.34 -17.48 4.25
C ASN A 8 2.82 -17.26 4.20
N ASP A 9 2.12 -17.46 5.31
CA ASP A 9 0.66 -17.32 5.39
C ASP A 9 0.18 -15.89 5.71
N CYS A 10 1.13 -14.98 5.95
CA CYS A 10 0.91 -13.60 6.36
C CYS A 10 0.11 -13.44 7.67
N GLN A 11 0.21 -14.41 8.59
CA GLN A 11 -0.41 -14.37 9.91
C GLN A 11 0.61 -14.09 11.02
N CYS A 12 0.11 -13.72 12.21
CA CYS A 12 0.96 -13.47 13.37
C CYS A 12 1.33 -14.80 14.07
N HIS A 13 2.62 -15.09 14.15
CA HIS A 13 3.17 -16.30 14.77
C HIS A 13 4.21 -15.99 15.86
N LEU A 14 4.01 -14.90 16.61
CA LEU A 14 4.83 -14.56 17.76
C LEU A 14 4.36 -15.33 18.99
N ASP A 15 5.29 -15.95 19.72
CA ASP A 15 4.98 -16.53 21.03
C ASP A 15 4.89 -15.46 22.13
N ALA A 16 4.57 -15.89 23.36
CA ALA A 16 4.47 -14.99 24.51
C ALA A 16 5.79 -14.29 24.90
N SER A 17 6.93 -14.75 24.39
CA SER A 17 8.24 -14.09 24.57
C SER A 17 8.56 -13.06 23.49
N GLY A 18 7.72 -12.96 22.45
CA GLY A 18 7.97 -12.12 21.28
C GLY A 18 8.86 -12.76 20.22
N THR A 19 9.07 -14.08 20.27
CA THR A 19 9.89 -14.80 19.29
C THR A 19 9.03 -15.33 18.14
N TYR A 20 9.49 -15.19 16.90
CA TYR A 20 8.81 -15.74 15.73
C TYR A 20 9.00 -17.26 15.65
N THR A 21 7.88 -17.99 15.78
CA THR A 21 7.88 -19.46 15.92
C THR A 21 7.96 -20.21 14.60
N HIS A 22 7.67 -19.57 13.47
CA HIS A 22 7.54 -20.22 12.17
C HIS A 22 8.76 -20.04 11.26
N SER A 23 9.90 -19.61 11.80
CA SER A 23 11.14 -19.35 11.03
C SER A 23 11.71 -20.58 10.31
N LEU A 24 11.42 -21.78 10.83
CA LEU A 24 11.81 -23.07 10.23
C LEU A 24 10.66 -23.79 9.53
N LEU A 25 9.46 -23.22 9.56
CA LEU A 25 8.23 -23.83 9.05
C LEU A 25 7.76 -23.20 7.76
N GLN A 26 7.95 -21.88 7.60
CA GLN A 26 7.48 -21.11 6.46
C GLN A 26 8.65 -20.40 5.77
N ASP A 27 8.57 -20.28 4.45
CA ASP A 27 9.50 -19.51 3.64
C ASP A 27 9.33 -18.00 3.90
N TYR A 28 10.29 -17.22 3.42
CA TYR A 28 10.24 -15.77 3.49
C TYR A 28 9.01 -15.23 2.75
N PRO A 29 8.39 -14.14 3.25
CA PRO A 29 7.32 -13.50 2.54
C PRO A 29 7.81 -12.91 1.21
N SER A 30 6.98 -12.99 0.18
CA SER A 30 7.19 -12.29 -1.07
C SER A 30 7.04 -10.77 -0.91
N ILE A 31 7.60 -9.99 -1.85
CA ILE A 31 7.47 -8.53 -1.87
C ILE A 31 6.00 -8.10 -1.94
N SER A 32 5.18 -8.81 -2.73
CA SER A 32 3.74 -8.53 -2.84
C SER A 32 3.01 -8.75 -1.51
N GLN A 33 3.36 -9.80 -0.76
CA GLN A 33 2.80 -10.04 0.57
C GLN A 33 3.16 -8.93 1.57
N ILE A 34 4.41 -8.46 1.55
CA ILE A 34 4.86 -7.33 2.38
C ILE A 34 4.08 -6.06 2.01
N ASN A 35 4.01 -5.71 0.72
CA ASN A 35 3.29 -4.52 0.26
C ASN A 35 1.80 -4.59 0.62
N LYS A 36 1.17 -5.76 0.46
CA LYS A 36 -0.23 -5.99 0.86
C LYS A 36 -0.43 -5.74 2.35
N LYS A 37 0.38 -6.36 3.21
CA LYS A 37 0.25 -6.21 4.66
C LYS A 37 0.60 -4.80 5.15
N ALA A 38 1.58 -4.14 4.54
CA ALA A 38 1.89 -2.75 4.83
C ALA A 38 0.70 -1.83 4.51
N ARG A 39 0.06 -2.01 3.34
CA ARG A 39 -1.15 -1.26 2.98
C ARG A 39 -2.32 -1.55 3.91
N GLU A 40 -2.61 -2.83 4.17
CA GLU A 40 -3.70 -3.24 5.07
C GLU A 40 -3.59 -2.55 6.44
N HIS A 41 -2.39 -2.55 7.02
CA HIS A 41 -2.13 -2.02 8.36
C HIS A 41 -1.64 -0.55 8.39
N ASN A 42 -1.66 0.17 7.26
CA ASN A 42 -1.19 1.56 7.15
C ASN A 42 0.26 1.77 7.63
N ILE A 43 1.16 0.83 7.33
CA ILE A 43 2.55 0.87 7.78
C ILE A 43 3.42 1.58 6.73
N HIS A 44 4.14 2.61 7.16
CA HIS A 44 5.19 3.25 6.38
C HIS A 44 6.53 2.54 6.61
N VAL A 45 7.06 1.89 5.57
CA VAL A 45 8.30 1.09 5.67
C VAL A 45 9.52 1.93 5.31
N ILE A 46 10.48 2.04 6.24
CA ILE A 46 11.76 2.72 5.99
C ILE A 46 12.89 1.69 5.99
N PHE A 47 13.59 1.57 4.86
CA PHE A 47 14.77 0.73 4.72
C PHE A 47 16.03 1.51 5.09
N ALA A 48 16.57 1.25 6.28
CA ALA A 48 17.87 1.76 6.70
C ALA A 48 18.98 0.76 6.34
N VAL A 49 19.72 1.01 5.26
CA VAL A 49 20.60 0.01 4.65
C VAL A 49 22.02 0.53 4.42
N PRO A 50 23.06 -0.33 4.49
CA PRO A 50 24.41 0.10 4.16
C PRO A 50 24.51 0.53 2.70
N LYS A 51 25.43 1.45 2.40
CA LYS A 51 25.66 1.99 1.04
C LYS A 51 25.81 0.91 -0.03
N THR A 52 26.43 -0.22 0.32
CA THR A 52 26.65 -1.37 -0.58
C THR A 52 25.37 -2.08 -1.03
N LYS A 53 24.23 -1.81 -0.38
CA LYS A 53 22.92 -2.39 -0.70
C LYS A 53 21.92 -1.38 -1.24
N ASN A 54 22.30 -0.10 -1.37
CA ASN A 54 21.39 0.97 -1.79
C ASN A 54 20.61 0.62 -3.07
N THR A 55 21.30 0.22 -4.15
CA THR A 55 20.65 -0.09 -5.44
C THR A 55 19.55 -1.14 -5.32
N THR A 56 19.80 -2.21 -4.55
CA THR A 56 18.81 -3.27 -4.36
C THR A 56 17.57 -2.76 -3.63
N TYR A 57 17.75 -1.96 -2.58
CA TYR A 57 16.61 -1.46 -1.80
C TYR A 57 15.88 -0.31 -2.48
N GLN A 58 16.53 0.45 -3.37
CA GLN A 58 15.85 1.40 -4.25
C GLN A 58 14.88 0.67 -5.20
N MET A 59 15.25 -0.50 -5.73
CA MET A 59 14.33 -1.32 -6.53
C MET A 59 13.18 -1.89 -5.70
N LEU A 60 13.44 -2.31 -4.45
CA LEU A 60 12.36 -2.76 -3.54
C LEU A 60 11.40 -1.62 -3.21
N LYS A 61 11.91 -0.39 -3.05
CA LYS A 61 11.10 0.81 -2.80
C LYS A 61 10.05 1.03 -3.89
N GLU A 62 10.39 0.78 -5.15
CA GLU A 62 9.45 0.89 -6.27
C GLU A 62 8.30 -0.13 -6.20
N SER A 63 8.50 -1.25 -5.48
CA SER A 63 7.49 -2.32 -5.34
C SER A 63 6.66 -2.24 -4.07
N ILE A 64 7.10 -1.47 -3.07
CA ILE A 64 6.42 -1.30 -1.79
C ILE A 64 5.98 0.15 -1.68
N ASP A 65 4.68 0.36 -1.89
CA ASP A 65 4.11 1.69 -2.03
C ASP A 65 4.37 2.55 -0.79
N GLY A 66 4.89 3.75 -1.05
CA GLY A 66 5.16 4.72 0.00
C GLY A 66 6.27 4.30 0.96
N SER A 67 7.12 3.34 0.60
CA SER A 67 8.32 3.06 1.39
C SER A 67 9.46 4.06 1.11
N ALA A 68 10.43 4.12 2.01
CA ALA A 68 11.60 4.98 1.91
C ALA A 68 12.90 4.18 2.06
N VAL A 69 14.00 4.74 1.57
CA VAL A 69 15.34 4.14 1.71
C VAL A 69 16.30 5.21 2.20
N GLY A 70 16.99 4.91 3.30
CA GLY A 70 18.07 5.72 3.82
C GLY A 70 19.36 4.93 3.96
N ILE A 71 20.47 5.57 3.66
CA ILE A 71 21.79 4.96 3.74
C ILE A 71 22.31 5.12 5.17
N ILE A 72 22.66 4.02 5.82
CA ILE A 72 23.34 4.04 7.11
C ILE A 72 24.84 3.79 6.94
N GLU A 73 25.64 4.57 7.65
CA GLU A 73 27.08 4.34 7.78
C GLU A 73 27.35 3.54 9.06
N LYS A 74 28.35 2.65 9.04
CA LYS A 74 28.55 1.62 10.08
C LYS A 74 28.71 2.18 11.50
N ASP A 75 29.12 3.43 11.64
CA ASP A 75 29.54 4.01 12.92
C ASP A 75 28.73 5.25 13.34
N ASP A 76 27.65 5.59 12.62
CA ASP A 76 26.92 6.84 12.86
C ASP A 76 25.41 6.63 13.06
N ARG A 77 25.01 6.53 14.34
CA ARG A 77 23.59 6.48 14.76
C ARG A 77 22.83 7.77 14.46
N SER A 78 23.53 8.89 14.24
CA SER A 78 22.87 10.19 13.97
C SER A 78 22.16 10.21 12.61
N ASN A 79 22.67 9.42 11.66
CA ASN A 79 22.12 9.31 10.31
C ASN A 79 20.73 8.62 10.30
N VAL A 80 20.50 7.66 11.20
CA VAL A 80 19.17 7.01 11.33
C VAL A 80 18.13 7.98 11.88
N ILE A 81 18.49 8.80 12.87
CA ILE A 81 17.56 9.80 13.45
C ILE A 81 17.18 10.80 12.37
N LYS A 82 18.16 11.32 11.63
CA LYS A 82 17.93 12.26 10.54
C LYS A 82 17.00 11.67 9.48
N LEU A 83 17.22 10.42 9.06
CA LEU A 83 16.35 9.72 8.12
C LEU A 83 14.90 9.67 8.60
N ILE A 84 14.67 9.31 9.87
CA ILE A 84 13.32 9.22 10.43
C ILE A 84 12.66 10.60 10.45
N THR A 85 13.40 11.64 10.86
CA THR A 85 12.88 13.01 10.88
C THR A 85 12.50 13.49 9.48
N GLU A 86 13.37 13.28 8.49
CA GLU A 86 13.11 13.69 7.10
C GLU A 86 11.92 12.95 6.48
N GLU A 87 11.77 11.64 6.73
CA GLU A 87 10.61 10.89 6.24
C GLU A 87 9.32 11.31 6.96
N TYR A 88 9.38 11.60 8.26
CA TYR A 88 8.23 12.14 8.99
C TYR A 88 7.83 13.53 8.46
N GLU A 89 8.80 14.42 8.23
CA GLU A 89 8.56 15.74 7.64
C GLU A 89 7.92 15.63 6.26
N LYS A 90 8.36 14.67 5.43
CA LYS A 90 7.70 14.38 4.15
C LYS A 90 6.27 13.91 4.35
N LEU A 91 6.01 13.00 5.29
CA LEU A 91 4.65 12.49 5.54
C LEU A 91 3.68 13.60 5.98
N VAL A 92 4.15 14.62 6.70
CA VAL A 92 3.29 15.76 7.10
C VAL A 92 3.21 16.86 6.05
N THR A 93 4.11 16.87 5.06
CA THR A 93 4.15 17.84 3.95
C THR A 93 3.78 17.20 2.60
N SER A 94 3.29 15.97 2.61
CA SER A 94 2.82 15.29 1.40
C SER A 94 1.61 14.44 1.74
N VAL A 95 0.77 14.24 0.73
CA VAL A 95 -0.33 13.29 0.79
C VAL A 95 -0.08 12.27 -0.31
N GLN A 96 0.08 11.01 0.09
CA GLN A 96 0.12 9.87 -0.82
C GLN A 96 -1.06 8.96 -0.53
N LEU A 97 -1.92 8.73 -1.52
CA LEU A 97 -3.05 7.81 -1.40
C LEU A 97 -2.60 6.36 -1.61
N ILE A 98 -3.10 5.47 -0.75
CA ILE A 98 -2.96 4.02 -0.84
C ILE A 98 -4.35 3.38 -0.76
N ASP A 99 -4.48 2.20 -1.35
CA ASP A 99 -5.72 1.45 -1.36
C ASP A 99 -5.55 -0.04 -1.06
N THR A 100 -6.67 -0.66 -0.70
CA THR A 100 -6.82 -2.11 -0.53
C THR A 100 -7.72 -2.71 -1.60
N ALA A 101 -7.79 -2.10 -2.79
CA ALA A 101 -8.67 -2.57 -3.84
C ALA A 101 -8.32 -4.00 -4.26
N PRO A 102 -9.32 -4.86 -4.51
CA PRO A 102 -9.08 -6.22 -4.97
C PRO A 102 -8.61 -6.21 -6.43
N ASP A 103 -7.97 -7.30 -6.87
CA ASP A 103 -7.32 -7.39 -8.19
C ASP A 103 -8.27 -7.16 -9.40
N PHE A 104 -9.58 -7.33 -9.21
CA PHE A 104 -10.59 -7.09 -10.24
C PHE A 104 -11.06 -5.62 -10.32
N ILE A 105 -10.56 -4.75 -9.43
CA ILE A 105 -10.79 -3.30 -9.44
C ILE A 105 -9.48 -2.59 -9.79
N ASN A 106 -9.51 -1.83 -10.87
CA ASN A 106 -8.44 -0.92 -11.23
C ASN A 106 -8.81 0.50 -10.80
N LEU A 107 -7.87 1.16 -10.13
CA LEU A 107 -7.99 2.55 -9.70
C LEU A 107 -6.99 3.40 -10.47
N ARG A 108 -7.46 4.50 -11.05
CA ARG A 108 -6.61 5.53 -11.64
C ARG A 108 -6.81 6.85 -10.91
N TYR A 109 -5.71 7.37 -10.37
CA TYR A 109 -5.69 8.58 -9.57
C TYR A 109 -5.19 9.75 -10.40
N THR A 110 -5.89 10.87 -10.32
CA THR A 110 -5.51 12.11 -10.97
C THR A 110 -5.66 13.27 -10.00
N SER A 111 -4.72 14.21 -10.01
CA SER A 111 -4.79 15.40 -9.17
C SER A 111 -4.07 16.57 -9.82
N ARG A 112 -4.48 17.78 -9.42
CA ARG A 112 -3.76 19.03 -9.70
C ARG A 112 -2.88 19.47 -8.53
N CYS A 113 -2.92 18.74 -7.41
CA CYS A 113 -2.31 19.13 -6.13
C CYS A 113 -2.64 20.60 -5.80
N LEU A 114 -1.65 21.41 -5.41
CA LEU A 114 -1.83 22.84 -5.13
C LEU A 114 -1.97 23.72 -6.38
N ASN A 115 -1.80 23.18 -7.59
CA ASN A 115 -1.83 23.96 -8.81
C ASN A 115 -3.23 24.03 -9.39
N SER A 116 -4.09 24.86 -8.78
CA SER A 116 -5.51 25.01 -9.16
C SER A 116 -5.74 25.34 -10.65
N THR A 117 -4.77 25.97 -11.32
CA THR A 117 -4.84 26.33 -12.75
C THR A 117 -4.07 25.39 -13.67
N GLY A 118 -3.27 24.48 -13.13
CA GLY A 118 -2.44 23.55 -13.90
C GLY A 118 -3.23 22.31 -14.33
N ASP A 119 -2.71 21.55 -15.29
CA ASP A 119 -3.39 20.35 -15.80
C ASP A 119 -3.53 19.24 -14.76
N LEU A 120 -4.60 18.43 -14.89
CA LEU A 120 -4.74 17.17 -14.16
C LEU A 120 -3.60 16.24 -14.58
N LYS A 121 -2.84 15.77 -13.58
CA LYS A 121 -1.78 14.78 -13.79
C LYS A 121 -2.21 13.47 -13.19
N GLU A 122 -1.86 12.37 -13.86
CA GLU A 122 -1.99 11.04 -13.27
C GLU A 122 -0.97 10.91 -12.14
N THR A 123 -1.48 11.01 -10.92
CA THR A 123 -0.70 10.94 -9.70
C THR A 123 -1.60 10.54 -8.54
N LYS A 124 -1.05 9.74 -7.63
CA LYS A 124 -1.64 9.43 -6.32
C LYS A 124 -0.95 10.16 -5.18
N SER A 125 0.00 11.06 -5.48
CA SER A 125 0.76 11.82 -4.49
C SER A 125 0.83 13.31 -4.81
N CYS A 126 0.83 14.12 -3.76
CA CYS A 126 1.05 15.56 -3.80
C CYS A 126 2.07 15.93 -2.71
N ASP A 127 3.14 16.62 -3.09
CA ASP A 127 4.23 17.04 -2.20
C ASP A 127 4.21 18.55 -1.93
N GLY A 128 4.94 18.99 -0.92
CA GLY A 128 5.14 20.43 -0.62
C GLY A 128 3.92 21.10 0.03
N LEU A 129 3.07 20.30 0.67
CA LEU A 129 1.89 20.74 1.40
C LEU A 129 2.29 21.38 2.74
N HIS A 130 1.54 22.40 3.12
CA HIS A 130 1.61 23.04 4.43
C HIS A 130 0.32 22.80 5.22
N TYR A 131 0.38 23.09 6.52
CA TYR A 131 -0.81 23.01 7.35
C TYR A 131 -1.93 23.91 6.81
N GLY A 132 -3.11 23.33 6.57
CA GLY A 132 -4.29 24.02 6.06
C GLY A 132 -4.45 23.98 4.54
N ASP A 133 -3.46 23.45 3.81
CA ASP A 133 -3.58 23.21 2.38
C ASP A 133 -4.63 22.14 2.09
N ILE A 134 -5.37 22.32 1.00
CA ILE A 134 -6.40 21.38 0.53
C ILE A 134 -5.99 20.90 -0.86
N VAL A 135 -5.97 19.58 -1.03
CA VAL A 135 -5.74 18.92 -2.33
C VAL A 135 -6.92 18.04 -2.68
N GLU A 136 -7.27 18.01 -3.95
CA GLU A 136 -8.36 17.20 -4.48
C GLU A 136 -7.81 16.11 -5.40
N PHE A 137 -8.32 14.89 -5.23
CA PHE A 137 -8.00 13.75 -6.08
C PHE A 137 -9.27 13.28 -6.80
N GLU A 138 -9.17 13.18 -8.11
CA GLU A 138 -10.16 12.52 -8.96
C GLU A 138 -9.74 11.06 -9.14
N ILE A 139 -10.62 10.14 -8.75
CA ILE A 139 -10.34 8.69 -8.74
C ILE A 139 -11.31 8.00 -9.69
N ALA A 140 -10.78 7.42 -10.76
CA ALA A 140 -11.56 6.58 -11.66
C ALA A 140 -11.51 5.13 -11.19
N VAL A 141 -12.68 4.56 -10.87
CA VAL A 141 -12.84 3.18 -10.42
C VAL A 141 -13.37 2.33 -11.58
N THR A 142 -12.61 1.31 -11.98
CA THR A 142 -12.96 0.45 -13.12
C THR A 142 -12.94 -1.01 -12.71
N ALA A 143 -14.07 -1.71 -12.83
CA ALA A 143 -14.10 -3.16 -12.72
C ALA A 143 -13.54 -3.79 -14.01
N THR A 144 -12.48 -4.58 -13.90
CA THR A 144 -11.79 -5.18 -15.05
C THR A 144 -12.38 -6.53 -15.46
N GLN A 145 -12.99 -7.24 -14.52
CA GLN A 145 -13.59 -8.54 -14.74
C GLN A 145 -14.66 -8.86 -13.69
N CYS A 146 -15.55 -9.80 -14.02
CA CYS A 146 -16.47 -10.42 -13.08
C CYS A 146 -15.79 -11.63 -12.41
N PRO A 147 -15.55 -11.60 -11.08
CA PRO A 147 -14.99 -12.75 -10.38
C PRO A 147 -15.93 -13.97 -10.51
N PRO A 148 -15.39 -15.19 -10.71
CA PRO A 148 -16.22 -16.40 -10.75
C PRO A 148 -16.97 -16.67 -9.45
N ASP A 149 -16.37 -16.28 -8.33
CA ASP A 149 -16.98 -16.36 -7.01
C ASP A 149 -17.98 -15.20 -6.82
N ARG A 150 -19.27 -15.54 -6.79
CA ARG A 150 -20.38 -14.58 -6.60
C ARG A 150 -20.30 -13.82 -5.28
N ASN A 151 -19.62 -14.36 -4.26
CA ASN A 151 -19.44 -13.64 -2.99
C ASN A 151 -18.58 -12.39 -3.15
N LYS A 152 -17.75 -12.32 -4.20
CA LYS A 152 -16.91 -11.15 -4.51
C LYS A 152 -17.62 -10.08 -5.33
N TRP A 153 -18.89 -10.30 -5.69
CA TRP A 153 -19.65 -9.32 -6.45
C TRP A 153 -20.13 -8.16 -5.59
N ARG A 154 -20.21 -8.37 -4.28
CA ARG A 154 -20.41 -7.31 -3.30
C ARG A 154 -19.19 -7.31 -2.40
N ASP A 155 -18.38 -6.28 -2.53
CA ASP A 155 -17.14 -6.16 -1.78
C ASP A 155 -16.96 -4.69 -1.35
N SER A 156 -16.01 -4.47 -0.45
CA SER A 156 -15.65 -3.14 0.01
C SER A 156 -14.14 -3.00 0.08
N PHE A 157 -13.63 -1.86 -0.32
CA PHE A 157 -12.22 -1.53 -0.17
C PHE A 157 -12.04 -0.12 0.38
N LEU A 158 -10.84 0.16 0.88
CA LEU A 158 -10.50 1.43 1.48
C LEU A 158 -9.53 2.18 0.57
N ILE A 159 -9.73 3.49 0.45
CA ILE A 159 -8.73 4.45 0.01
C ILE A 159 -8.38 5.33 1.20
N ARG A 160 -7.09 5.53 1.46
CA ARG A 160 -6.63 6.32 2.62
C ARG A 160 -5.35 7.08 2.30
N PRO A 161 -5.09 8.22 2.96
CA PRO A 161 -3.77 8.82 2.96
C PRO A 161 -2.82 7.92 3.76
N GLN A 162 -1.63 7.70 3.24
CA GLN A 162 -0.61 6.93 3.92
C GLN A 162 -0.22 7.60 5.25
N GLY A 163 -0.18 6.81 6.32
CA GLY A 163 0.27 7.29 7.64
C GLY A 163 -0.77 8.11 8.41
N LEU A 164 -1.96 8.34 7.84
CA LEU A 164 -3.10 8.99 8.50
C LEU A 164 -4.22 7.97 8.80
N ASN A 165 -5.03 8.24 9.82
CA ASN A 165 -6.04 7.29 10.30
C ASN A 165 -7.38 7.37 9.54
N GLU A 166 -7.59 8.47 8.83
CA GLU A 166 -8.75 8.74 8.00
C GLU A 166 -8.82 7.77 6.83
N ASN A 167 -10.04 7.33 6.50
CA ASN A 167 -10.28 6.40 5.41
C ASN A 167 -11.58 6.74 4.67
N LEU A 168 -11.57 6.47 3.37
CA LEU A 168 -12.74 6.46 2.51
C LEU A 168 -13.07 5.00 2.19
N MET A 169 -14.23 4.54 2.66
CA MET A 169 -14.75 3.22 2.33
C MET A 169 -15.56 3.30 1.04
N ILE A 170 -15.23 2.43 0.09
CA ILE A 170 -15.94 2.29 -1.18
C ILE A 170 -16.59 0.92 -1.18
N GLU A 171 -17.92 0.91 -1.18
CA GLU A 171 -18.72 -0.30 -1.38
C GLU A 171 -19.01 -0.45 -2.87
N VAL A 172 -18.69 -1.62 -3.42
CA VAL A 172 -18.91 -1.94 -4.83
C VAL A 172 -19.88 -3.10 -4.98
N GLU A 173 -20.83 -2.94 -5.88
CA GLU A 173 -21.71 -4.01 -6.34
C GLU A 173 -21.50 -4.22 -7.85
N LEU A 174 -20.92 -5.36 -8.21
CA LEU A 174 -20.69 -5.77 -9.59
C LEU A 174 -21.97 -6.33 -10.19
N ILE A 175 -22.38 -5.74 -11.32
CA ILE A 175 -23.50 -6.23 -12.12
C ILE A 175 -22.95 -7.17 -13.19
N CYS A 176 -22.83 -8.45 -12.82
CA CYS A 176 -22.27 -9.49 -13.69
C CYS A 176 -23.33 -10.40 -14.34
N ASP A 177 -24.52 -10.50 -13.74
CA ASP A 177 -25.63 -11.32 -14.23
C ASP A 177 -26.75 -10.46 -14.81
N CYS A 178 -27.49 -11.06 -15.75
CA CYS A 178 -28.73 -10.48 -16.25
C CYS A 178 -29.90 -10.84 -15.32
N PRO A 179 -30.92 -9.98 -15.18
CA PRO A 179 -32.11 -10.29 -14.40
C PRO A 179 -32.80 -11.59 -14.82
N CYS A 180 -32.76 -11.97 -16.10
CA CYS A 180 -33.34 -13.20 -16.64
C CYS A 180 -32.66 -14.49 -16.15
N ASP A 181 -31.42 -14.42 -15.67
CA ASP A 181 -30.68 -15.59 -15.18
C ASP A 181 -31.02 -15.90 -13.70
N ARG A 182 -31.87 -15.08 -13.08
CA ARG A 182 -32.32 -15.28 -11.69
C ARG A 182 -33.46 -16.29 -11.67
N PRO A 183 -33.47 -17.26 -10.73
CA PRO A 183 -34.57 -18.21 -10.61
C PRO A 183 -35.89 -17.48 -10.40
N GLY A 184 -36.85 -17.66 -11.30
CA GLY A 184 -38.20 -17.09 -11.21
C GLY A 184 -38.45 -15.81 -12.02
N ASN A 185 -37.51 -15.34 -12.84
CA ASN A 185 -37.82 -14.41 -13.93
C ASN A 185 -38.17 -15.19 -15.21
N PRO A 186 -39.23 -14.79 -15.95
CA PRO A 186 -39.66 -15.47 -17.17
C PRO A 186 -38.66 -15.31 -18.33
#